data_AF-A0A6G1GIV3-F1
#
_entry.id   AF-A0A6G1GIV3-F1
#
_cell.length_a   1.000
_cell.length_b   1.000
_cell.length_c   1.000
_cell.angle_alpha   90.00
_cell.angle_beta   90.00
_cell.angle_gamma   90.00
#
_symmetry.space_group_name_H-M   'P 1'
#
loop_
_entity.id
_entity.type
_entity.pdbx_description
1 polymer ?
#
loop_
_entity_poly.entity_id
_entity_poly.type
_entity_poly.pdbx_seq_one_letter_code
_entity_poly.pdbx_strand_id
1 'polypeptide(L)'
;MFLATGPHTTFSVFGSPYSPAKGLWAFGYQEEEGDKVWDSMPLSTDIAVTHAPPKHHCDTSARGDSDGCEALRRVLWRVRPKLAVCGHRHEGRGVERVLWNLDTSSEATTALEEATETWVDPGEGNKKISRVDLTMKGGKMIANADHIIGQTCVVNAAITAASYGRPGRMRLNKPIVVDLELPVWEEK
;
A
#
# COMPACT_ATOMS: atom_id res chain seq x y z
N MET A 1 -6.07 -18.57 23.83
CA MET A 1 -7.51 -18.88 23.95
C MET A 1 -8.19 -18.07 22.86
N PHE A 2 -8.62 -18.68 21.76
CA PHE A 2 -9.39 -17.99 20.72
C PHE A 2 -10.83 -17.88 21.24
N LEU A 3 -11.31 -16.68 21.51
CA LEU A 3 -12.69 -16.46 21.92
C LEU A 3 -13.62 -16.81 20.74
N ALA A 4 -14.73 -17.49 21.02
CA ALA A 4 -15.70 -17.93 20.01
C ALA A 4 -16.33 -16.76 19.20
N THR A 5 -16.10 -15.52 19.63
CA THR A 5 -16.62 -14.29 19.04
C THR A 5 -15.57 -13.47 18.27
N GLY A 6 -14.33 -13.98 18.16
CA GLY A 6 -13.24 -13.27 17.51
C GLY A 6 -12.76 -12.04 18.29
N PRO A 7 -11.85 -11.22 17.72
CA PRO A 7 -11.22 -10.12 18.44
C PRO A 7 -12.11 -8.88 18.64
N HIS A 8 -13.39 -8.91 18.24
CA HIS A 8 -14.30 -7.74 18.27
C HIS A 8 -13.66 -6.49 17.65
N THR A 9 -13.15 -6.63 16.43
CA THR A 9 -12.52 -5.53 15.67
C THR A 9 -13.45 -5.10 14.54
N THR A 10 -13.58 -3.79 14.31
CA THR A 10 -14.18 -3.22 13.09
C THR A 10 -13.16 -2.34 12.40
N PHE A 11 -13.08 -2.48 11.09
CA PHE A 11 -12.23 -1.67 10.24
C PHE A 11 -12.90 -1.47 8.88
N SER A 12 -12.48 -0.42 8.18
CA SER A 12 -12.98 -0.05 6.86
C SER A 12 -11.97 -0.42 5.77
N VAL A 13 -12.49 -0.86 4.63
CA VAL A 13 -11.69 -1.15 3.44
C VAL A 13 -12.21 -0.31 2.29
N PHE A 14 -11.34 0.50 1.70
CA PHE A 14 -11.59 1.16 0.42
C PHE A 14 -11.02 0.31 -0.71
N GLY A 15 -11.82 0.06 -1.75
CA GLY A 15 -11.40 -0.72 -2.91
C GLY A 15 -11.59 0.05 -4.21
N SER A 16 -10.59 0.04 -5.10
CA SER A 16 -10.72 0.67 -6.42
C SER A 16 -9.92 -0.08 -7.51
N PRO A 17 -10.54 -0.39 -8.67
CA PRO A 17 -9.85 -1.03 -9.78
C PRO A 17 -9.12 -0.03 -10.69
N TYR A 18 -9.29 1.27 -10.47
CA TYR A 18 -8.86 2.30 -11.41
C TYR A 18 -7.33 2.50 -11.42
N SER A 19 -6.78 2.81 -12.60
CA SER A 19 -5.37 3.15 -12.77
C SER A 19 -5.16 4.17 -13.90
N PRO A 20 -4.14 5.04 -13.82
CA PRO A 20 -3.74 5.85 -14.97
C PRO A 20 -3.39 4.91 -16.14
N ALA A 21 -3.96 5.13 -17.31
CA ALA A 21 -3.73 4.24 -18.45
C ALA A 21 -3.61 5.00 -19.76
N LYS A 22 -2.57 4.64 -20.54
CA LYS A 22 -2.40 5.05 -21.93
C LYS A 22 -2.80 3.88 -22.83
N GLY A 23 -4.08 3.52 -22.86
CA GLY A 23 -4.57 2.39 -23.63
C GLY A 23 -6.03 2.03 -23.40
N LEU A 24 -6.48 0.94 -24.04
CA LEU A 24 -7.89 0.49 -24.06
C LEU A 24 -8.22 -0.55 -22.98
N TRP A 25 -7.43 -0.61 -21.90
CA TRP A 25 -7.69 -1.53 -20.79
C TRP A 25 -8.86 -1.00 -19.93
N ALA A 26 -9.61 -1.92 -19.33
CA ALA A 26 -10.73 -1.55 -18.45
C ALA A 26 -10.22 -0.77 -17.23
N PHE A 27 -11.06 0.14 -16.71
CA PHE A 27 -10.77 0.97 -15.52
C PHE A 27 -9.56 1.91 -15.68
N GLY A 28 -9.18 2.23 -16.92
CA GLY A 28 -8.24 3.30 -17.22
C GLY A 28 -8.87 4.69 -17.12
N TYR A 29 -8.11 5.68 -16.63
CA TYR A 29 -8.48 7.10 -16.65
C TYR A 29 -7.29 7.97 -17.08
N GLN A 30 -7.55 9.20 -17.53
CA GLN A 30 -6.50 10.17 -17.89
C GLN A 30 -5.92 10.84 -16.65
N GLU A 31 -4.64 11.21 -16.66
CA GLU A 31 -3.93 11.68 -15.46
C GLU A 31 -4.62 12.85 -14.75
N GLU A 32 -5.28 13.72 -15.51
CA GLU A 32 -6.01 14.90 -15.02
C GLU A 32 -7.33 14.55 -14.31
N GLU A 33 -7.85 13.33 -14.51
CA GLU A 33 -9.05 12.82 -13.85
C GLU A 33 -8.74 12.14 -12.51
N GLY A 34 -7.45 11.91 -12.22
CA GLY A 34 -7.00 11.13 -11.07
C GLY A 34 -7.54 11.63 -9.74
N ASP A 35 -7.52 12.93 -9.49
CA ASP A 35 -8.01 13.48 -8.22
C ASP A 35 -9.50 13.17 -8.03
N LYS A 36 -10.31 13.30 -9.09
CA LYS A 36 -11.75 12.96 -9.04
C LYS A 36 -12.01 11.48 -8.75
N VAL A 37 -11.18 10.59 -9.29
CA VAL A 37 -11.28 9.15 -9.07
C VAL A 37 -11.01 8.81 -7.60
N TRP A 38 -9.95 9.40 -7.02
CA TRP A 38 -9.48 9.06 -5.68
C TRP A 38 -10.09 9.90 -4.55
N ASP A 39 -10.79 11.00 -4.87
CA ASP A 39 -11.49 11.84 -3.89
C ASP A 39 -12.59 11.10 -3.11
N SER A 40 -13.08 10.00 -3.66
CA SER A 40 -14.05 9.12 -3.00
C SER A 40 -13.49 8.37 -1.79
N MET A 41 -12.16 8.31 -1.58
CA MET A 41 -11.54 7.60 -0.46
C MET A 41 -11.75 8.36 0.86
N PRO A 42 -12.54 7.83 1.82
CA PRO A 42 -12.80 8.50 3.08
C PRO A 42 -11.55 8.62 3.95
N LEU A 43 -11.42 9.71 4.72
CA LEU A 43 -10.32 9.91 5.70
C LEU A 43 -10.26 8.83 6.79
N SER A 44 -11.38 8.17 7.08
CA SER A 44 -11.47 7.09 8.07
C SER A 44 -11.05 5.72 7.52
N THR A 45 -10.53 5.64 6.30
CA THR A 45 -10.14 4.38 5.65
C THR A 45 -8.97 3.73 6.39
N ASP A 46 -9.17 2.53 6.94
CA ASP A 46 -8.10 1.79 7.62
C ASP A 46 -7.18 1.07 6.63
N ILE A 47 -7.78 0.48 5.59
CA ILE A 47 -7.09 -0.30 4.56
C ILE A 47 -7.54 0.18 3.17
N ALA A 48 -6.58 0.49 2.30
CA ALA A 48 -6.82 0.75 0.89
C ALA A 48 -6.39 -0.45 0.05
N VAL A 49 -7.22 -0.87 -0.91
CA VAL A 49 -6.91 -1.91 -1.89
C VAL A 49 -7.08 -1.32 -3.28
N THR A 50 -5.98 -1.16 -4.01
CA THR A 50 -5.95 -0.50 -5.31
C THR A 50 -5.38 -1.42 -6.39
N HIS A 51 -5.78 -1.21 -7.64
CA HIS A 51 -5.14 -1.92 -8.74
C HIS A 51 -3.69 -1.46 -8.94
N ALA A 52 -3.50 -0.15 -9.15
CA ALA A 52 -2.19 0.45 -9.36
C ALA A 52 -1.49 0.79 -8.04
N PRO A 53 -0.14 0.74 -8.01
CA PRO A 53 0.63 1.24 -6.89
C PRO A 53 0.64 2.78 -6.87
N PRO A 54 0.74 3.43 -5.70
CA PRO A 54 1.04 4.86 -5.62
C PRO A 54 2.41 5.14 -6.25
N LYS A 55 2.58 6.33 -6.82
CA LYS A 55 3.86 6.73 -7.42
C LYS A 55 4.98 6.66 -6.38
N HIS A 56 6.16 6.21 -6.80
CA HIS A 56 7.40 6.06 -6.03
C HIS A 56 7.40 4.97 -4.94
N HIS A 57 6.31 4.25 -4.74
CA HIS A 57 6.25 3.19 -3.73
C HIS A 57 5.81 1.88 -4.32
N CYS A 58 6.73 0.89 -4.29
CA CYS A 58 6.49 -0.43 -4.86
C CYS A 58 5.93 -0.39 -6.31
N ASP A 59 6.37 0.59 -7.11
CA ASP A 59 5.81 0.92 -8.42
C ASP A 59 6.78 0.75 -9.60
N THR A 60 7.88 0.04 -9.35
CA THR A 60 8.91 -0.23 -10.35
C THR A 60 8.33 -0.95 -11.57
N SER A 61 8.55 -0.36 -12.74
CA SER A 61 8.20 -0.96 -14.02
C SER A 61 9.27 -1.94 -14.50
N ALA A 62 8.97 -2.72 -15.55
CA ALA A 62 9.93 -3.56 -16.23
C ALA A 62 11.17 -2.83 -16.80
N ARG A 63 11.12 -1.49 -16.92
CA ARG A 63 12.24 -0.65 -17.37
C ARG A 63 13.09 -0.10 -16.23
N GLY A 64 12.68 -0.31 -14.98
CA GLY A 64 13.33 0.25 -13.79
C GLY A 64 12.81 1.63 -13.40
N ASP A 65 11.97 2.26 -14.22
CA ASP A 65 11.35 3.54 -13.91
C ASP A 65 10.16 3.35 -12.95
N SER A 66 9.89 4.39 -12.14
CA SER A 66 8.67 4.51 -11.32
C SER A 66 7.47 4.85 -12.21
N ASP A 67 6.44 3.99 -12.20
CA ASP A 67 5.28 4.07 -13.09
C ASP A 67 3.95 3.86 -12.34
N GLY A 68 3.91 4.29 -11.07
CA GLY A 68 2.73 4.33 -10.22
C GLY A 68 1.86 5.57 -10.43
N CYS A 69 0.80 5.66 -9.62
CA CYS A 69 -0.22 6.70 -9.70
C CYS A 69 0.07 7.87 -8.73
N GLU A 70 0.32 9.05 -9.29
CA GLU A 70 0.62 10.26 -8.51
C GLU A 70 -0.61 10.79 -7.74
N ALA A 71 -1.80 10.73 -8.32
CA ALA A 71 -3.03 11.10 -7.61
C ALA A 71 -3.30 10.19 -6.41
N LEU A 72 -3.04 8.89 -6.54
CA LEU A 72 -3.13 7.94 -5.43
C LEU A 72 -2.10 8.25 -4.34
N ARG A 73 -0.85 8.58 -4.70
CA ARG A 73 0.18 9.01 -3.74
C ARG A 73 -0.29 10.20 -2.90
N ARG A 74 -0.85 11.24 -3.52
CA ARG A 74 -1.45 12.40 -2.81
C ARG A 74 -2.59 11.99 -1.88
N VAL A 75 -3.47 11.09 -2.32
CA VAL A 75 -4.59 10.65 -1.49
C VAL A 75 -4.13 9.78 -0.32
N LEU A 76 -3.10 8.94 -0.50
CA LEU A 76 -2.50 8.20 0.62
C LEU A 76 -1.81 9.13 1.62
N TRP A 77 -1.15 10.20 1.16
CA TRP A 77 -0.65 11.26 2.03
C TRP A 77 -1.78 11.95 2.82
N ARG A 78 -2.95 12.16 2.21
CA ARG A 78 -4.13 12.79 2.86
C ARG A 78 -4.83 11.85 3.85
N VAL A 79 -5.13 10.63 3.44
CA VAL A 79 -5.95 9.64 4.17
C VAL A 79 -5.12 8.85 5.18
N ARG A 80 -3.89 8.49 4.80
CA ARG A 80 -2.91 7.74 5.61
C ARG A 80 -3.48 6.45 6.19
N PRO A 81 -4.01 5.54 5.35
CA PRO A 81 -4.46 4.23 5.82
C PRO A 81 -3.29 3.48 6.46
N LYS A 82 -3.59 2.59 7.41
CA LYS A 82 -2.56 1.75 8.05
C LYS A 82 -1.89 0.84 7.02
N LEU A 83 -2.67 0.34 6.06
CA LEU A 83 -2.24 -0.56 5.01
C LEU A 83 -2.79 -0.13 3.64
N ALA A 84 -1.91 -0.01 2.65
CA ALA A 84 -2.26 0.19 1.24
C ALA A 84 -1.76 -1.02 0.43
N VAL A 85 -2.69 -1.82 -0.08
CA VAL A 85 -2.38 -3.02 -0.87
C VAL A 85 -2.60 -2.71 -2.35
N CYS A 86 -1.58 -2.96 -3.17
CA CYS A 86 -1.64 -2.71 -4.61
C CYS A 86 -1.12 -3.91 -5.43
N GLY A 87 -1.21 -3.79 -6.75
CA GLY A 87 -0.68 -4.76 -7.71
C GLY A 87 -0.21 -4.07 -8.98
N HIS A 88 -0.64 -4.57 -10.13
CA HIS A 88 -0.39 -4.04 -11.49
C HIS A 88 1.08 -4.05 -11.95
N ARG A 89 2.02 -3.54 -11.16
CA ARG A 89 3.46 -3.52 -11.45
C ARG A 89 4.12 -4.75 -10.86
N HIS A 90 4.39 -5.76 -11.69
CA HIS A 90 4.90 -7.06 -11.27
C HIS A 90 6.31 -6.97 -10.66
N GLU A 91 7.13 -6.10 -11.25
CA GLU A 91 8.50 -5.83 -10.82
C GLU A 91 8.55 -5.00 -9.53
N GLY A 92 7.43 -4.40 -9.12
CA GLY A 92 7.30 -3.65 -7.87
C GLY A 92 6.93 -4.49 -6.65
N ARG A 93 6.80 -5.83 -6.76
CA ARG A 93 6.43 -6.69 -5.61
C ARG A 93 7.38 -6.48 -4.43
N GLY A 94 6.85 -5.96 -3.33
CA GLY A 94 7.64 -5.51 -2.20
C GLY A 94 6.78 -4.82 -1.16
N VAL A 95 7.44 -4.33 -0.10
CA VAL A 95 6.79 -3.60 0.99
C VAL A 95 7.62 -2.38 1.37
N GLU A 96 6.94 -1.28 1.59
CA GLU A 96 7.53 -0.03 2.07
C GLU A 96 6.70 0.54 3.21
N ARG A 97 7.38 1.09 4.22
CA ARG A 97 6.75 1.88 5.27
C ARG A 97 7.04 3.34 4.97
N VAL A 98 6.00 4.09 4.66
CA VAL A 98 6.09 5.50 4.32
C VAL A 98 5.73 6.32 5.54
N LEU A 99 6.59 7.25 5.91
CA LEU A 99 6.29 8.34 6.86
C LEU A 99 6.00 9.58 6.04
N TRP A 100 4.77 10.08 6.15
CA TRP A 100 4.27 11.25 5.45
C TRP A 100 4.70 12.53 6.17
N ASN A 101 5.20 13.50 5.41
CA ASN A 101 5.53 14.83 5.88
C ASN A 101 4.23 15.63 6.12
N LEU A 102 3.92 15.94 7.38
CA LEU A 102 2.73 16.71 7.75
C LEU A 102 3.05 18.18 8.06
N ASP A 103 4.32 18.59 7.94
CA ASP A 103 4.71 19.97 8.17
C ASP A 103 4.27 20.86 7.00
N THR A 104 3.11 21.50 7.16
CA THR A 104 2.57 22.47 6.21
C THR A 104 3.09 23.89 6.45
N SER A 105 4.00 24.10 7.41
CA SER A 105 4.49 25.43 7.81
C SER A 105 5.67 25.93 6.96
N SER A 106 6.28 25.05 6.17
CA SER A 106 7.36 25.36 5.23
C SER A 106 6.79 25.49 3.82
N GLU A 107 6.77 26.71 3.25
CA GLU A 107 6.51 26.95 1.82
C GLU A 107 7.57 26.30 0.89
N ALA A 108 8.53 25.54 1.42
CA ALA A 108 9.69 25.03 0.71
C ALA A 108 9.73 23.50 0.53
N THR A 109 8.80 22.72 1.09
CA THR A 109 8.85 21.25 0.99
C THR A 109 7.85 20.71 -0.02
N THR A 110 8.32 20.41 -1.24
CA THR A 110 7.55 19.70 -2.28
C THR A 110 7.44 18.20 -2.04
N ALA A 111 8.12 17.65 -1.02
CA ALA A 111 8.14 16.22 -0.72
C ALA A 111 7.00 15.84 0.23
N LEU A 112 6.14 14.93 -0.23
CA LEU A 112 5.02 14.39 0.57
C LEU A 112 5.51 13.39 1.62
N GLU A 113 6.64 12.74 1.38
CA GLU A 113 7.27 11.78 2.28
C GLU A 113 8.38 12.44 3.09
N GLU A 114 8.38 12.20 4.39
CA GLU A 114 9.50 12.52 5.28
C GLU A 114 10.55 11.40 5.22
N ALA A 115 10.11 10.14 5.21
CA ALA A 115 10.99 8.98 5.14
C ALA A 115 10.28 7.77 4.50
N THR A 116 11.06 6.85 3.93
CA THR A 116 10.58 5.56 3.44
C THR A 116 11.53 4.46 3.87
N GLU A 117 11.01 3.42 4.52
CA GLU A 117 11.76 2.22 4.88
C GLU A 117 11.34 1.04 3.99
N THR A 118 12.27 0.53 3.19
CA THR A 118 12.05 -0.65 2.35
C THR A 118 12.20 -1.94 3.16
N TRP A 119 11.25 -2.86 3.00
CA TRP A 119 11.29 -4.18 3.61
C TRP A 119 12.28 -5.11 2.90
N VAL A 120 13.00 -5.89 3.70
CA VAL A 120 13.82 -7.02 3.23
C VAL A 120 13.02 -8.30 3.42
N ASP A 121 12.75 -9.03 2.34
CA ASP A 121 11.91 -10.22 2.36
C ASP A 121 12.57 -11.39 3.12
N PRO A 122 12.09 -11.79 4.31
CA PRO A 122 12.67 -12.88 5.07
C PRO A 122 12.47 -14.26 4.41
N GLY A 123 11.51 -14.36 3.47
CA GLY A 123 11.23 -15.56 2.68
C GLY A 123 11.96 -15.62 1.35
N GLU A 124 12.73 -14.58 0.98
CA GLU A 124 13.46 -14.56 -0.29
C GLU A 124 14.53 -15.67 -0.32
N GLY A 125 14.57 -16.40 -1.43
CA GLY A 125 15.52 -17.49 -1.64
C GLY A 125 15.37 -18.71 -0.71
N ASN A 126 14.39 -18.75 0.19
CA ASN A 126 14.29 -19.82 1.20
C ASN A 126 12.83 -20.30 1.42
N LYS A 127 12.57 -21.17 2.42
CA LYS A 127 11.22 -21.74 2.68
C LYS A 127 10.39 -20.97 3.72
N LYS A 128 10.94 -19.92 4.32
CA LYS A 128 10.24 -19.07 5.29
C LYS A 128 9.14 -18.27 4.60
N ILE A 129 8.15 -17.88 5.41
CA ILE A 129 7.09 -17.00 5.00
C ILE A 129 7.66 -15.60 4.79
N SER A 130 7.27 -14.96 3.68
CA SER A 130 7.50 -13.54 3.43
C SER A 130 6.61 -12.72 4.37
N ARG A 131 7.07 -12.48 5.60
CA ARG A 131 6.28 -11.89 6.68
C ARG A 131 6.61 -10.41 6.89
N VAL A 132 5.58 -9.62 7.18
CA VAL A 132 5.65 -8.23 7.64
C VAL A 132 4.87 -8.13 8.96
N ASP A 133 5.57 -7.81 10.04
CA ASP A 133 4.96 -7.66 11.36
C ASP A 133 4.75 -6.16 11.66
N LEU A 134 3.49 -5.71 11.64
CA LEU A 134 3.06 -4.34 11.96
C LEU A 134 2.46 -4.25 13.37
N THR A 135 2.67 -5.25 14.24
CA THR A 135 2.11 -5.30 15.59
C THR A 135 3.02 -4.60 16.62
N MET A 136 2.50 -4.25 17.79
CA MET A 136 3.32 -3.75 18.90
C MET A 136 4.45 -4.72 19.27
N LYS A 137 4.22 -6.03 19.21
CA LYS A 137 5.22 -7.06 19.52
C LYS A 137 6.38 -7.07 18.54
N GLY A 138 6.12 -6.70 17.28
CA GLY A 138 7.14 -6.56 16.25
C GLY A 138 8.03 -5.32 16.42
N GLY A 139 7.71 -4.40 17.35
CA GLY A 139 8.47 -3.18 17.62
C GLY A 139 8.41 -2.11 16.52
N LYS A 140 7.64 -2.36 15.45
CA LYS A 140 7.46 -1.46 14.29
C LYS A 140 5.98 -1.31 13.96
N MET A 141 5.18 -0.95 14.96
CA MET A 141 3.76 -0.68 14.73
C MET A 141 3.59 0.54 13.82
N ILE A 142 2.58 0.53 12.95
CA ILE A 142 2.21 1.71 12.16
C ILE A 142 1.57 2.74 13.10
N ALA A 143 2.29 3.83 13.35
CA ALA A 143 1.87 4.90 14.23
C ALA A 143 0.83 5.80 13.54
N ASN A 144 -0.44 5.38 13.52
CA ASN A 144 -1.56 6.17 12.99
C ASN A 144 -2.66 6.42 14.04
N ALA A 145 -2.43 6.07 15.31
CA ALA A 145 -3.46 5.97 16.33
C ALA A 145 -4.25 7.28 16.56
N ASP A 146 -3.63 8.44 16.29
CA ASP A 146 -4.26 9.75 16.53
C ASP A 146 -4.23 10.67 15.29
N HIS A 147 -3.92 10.15 14.10
CA HIS A 147 -3.63 10.96 12.89
C HIS A 147 -2.47 11.98 13.02
N ILE A 148 -1.77 12.01 14.17
CA ILE A 148 -0.65 12.92 14.50
C ILE A 148 0.66 12.45 13.86
N ILE A 149 0.88 11.15 13.78
CA ILE A 149 1.97 10.54 13.01
C ILE A 149 1.33 9.91 11.78
N GLY A 150 1.85 10.25 10.61
CA GLY A 150 1.25 9.85 9.34
C GLY A 150 2.03 8.73 8.71
N GLN A 151 1.77 7.46 9.04
CA GLN A 151 2.45 6.34 8.39
C GLN A 151 1.51 5.51 7.50
N THR A 152 2.03 4.90 6.44
CA THR A 152 1.30 3.92 5.65
C THR A 152 2.24 2.78 5.29
N CYS A 153 1.80 1.54 5.51
CA CYS A 153 2.48 0.38 4.96
C CYS A 153 1.94 0.13 3.54
N VAL A 154 2.77 0.34 2.52
CA VAL A 154 2.45 0.03 1.13
C VAL A 154 2.95 -1.38 0.81
N VAL A 155 2.06 -2.23 0.29
CA VAL A 155 2.36 -3.62 -0.08
C VAL A 155 1.93 -3.85 -1.51
N ASN A 156 2.90 -4.05 -2.42
CA ASN A 156 2.60 -4.55 -3.75
C ASN A 156 2.56 -6.08 -3.72
N ALA A 157 1.34 -6.61 -3.82
CA ALA A 157 1.02 -8.03 -3.77
C ALA A 157 0.90 -8.66 -5.17
N ALA A 158 1.60 -8.11 -6.18
CA ALA A 158 1.57 -8.67 -7.53
C ALA A 158 1.90 -10.17 -7.53
N ILE A 159 0.96 -10.97 -8.02
CA ILE A 159 1.02 -12.44 -7.99
C ILE A 159 2.06 -12.95 -8.98
N THR A 160 2.18 -12.31 -10.13
CA THR A 160 3.10 -12.67 -11.20
C THR A 160 4.41 -11.93 -11.05
N ALA A 161 5.52 -12.66 -11.19
CA ALA A 161 6.87 -12.16 -10.98
C ALA A 161 7.56 -11.69 -12.28
N ALA A 162 6.84 -11.71 -13.41
CA ALA A 162 7.26 -11.21 -14.70
C ALA A 162 6.04 -10.67 -15.46
N SER A 163 6.25 -9.60 -16.24
CA SER A 163 5.24 -9.04 -17.13
C SER A 163 4.68 -10.06 -18.14
N TYR A 164 3.41 -9.87 -18.54
CA TYR A 164 2.72 -10.65 -19.55
C TYR A 164 3.48 -10.64 -20.90
N GLY A 165 3.55 -11.77 -21.60
CA GLY A 165 4.14 -11.86 -22.94
C GLY A 165 5.62 -12.26 -23.01
N ARG A 166 6.30 -12.55 -21.89
CA ARG A 166 7.64 -13.17 -21.92
C ARG A 166 7.54 -14.69 -22.17
N PRO A 167 8.30 -15.26 -23.12
CA PRO A 167 8.30 -16.70 -23.36
C PRO A 167 8.86 -17.45 -22.15
N GLY A 168 8.11 -18.44 -21.65
CA GLY A 168 8.51 -19.27 -20.50
C GLY A 168 7.34 -19.65 -19.57
N ARG A 169 7.62 -20.45 -18.55
CA ARG A 169 6.63 -20.79 -17.51
C ARG A 169 6.38 -19.56 -16.63
N MET A 170 5.12 -19.23 -16.40
CA MET A 170 4.72 -18.15 -15.50
C MET A 170 5.34 -18.34 -14.12
N ARG A 171 6.14 -17.36 -13.69
CA ARG A 171 6.74 -17.32 -12.35
C ARG A 171 5.80 -16.58 -11.41
N LEU A 172 5.48 -17.18 -10.27
CA LEU A 172 4.63 -16.59 -9.25
C LEU A 172 5.48 -16.04 -8.10
N ASN A 173 5.09 -14.88 -7.58
CA ASN A 173 5.61 -14.33 -6.35
C ASN A 173 5.03 -15.08 -5.16
N LYS A 174 5.84 -15.21 -4.10
CA LYS A 174 5.35 -15.75 -2.83
C LYS A 174 4.37 -14.75 -2.20
N PRO A 175 3.30 -15.24 -1.55
CA PRO A 175 2.39 -14.38 -0.80
C PRO A 175 3.14 -13.67 0.33
N ILE A 176 2.79 -12.40 0.54
CA ILE A 176 3.27 -11.61 1.67
C ILE A 176 2.22 -11.72 2.77
N VAL A 177 2.63 -12.15 3.96
CA VAL A 177 1.77 -12.26 5.15
C VAL A 177 2.01 -11.04 6.02
N VAL A 178 0.96 -10.23 6.21
CA VAL A 178 1.02 -9.01 7.01
C VAL A 178 0.25 -9.25 8.31
N ASP A 179 0.92 -9.12 9.44
CA ASP A 179 0.25 -9.05 10.75
C ASP A 179 0.00 -7.58 11.08
N LEU A 180 -1.27 -7.24 11.32
CA LEU A 180 -1.72 -5.88 11.56
C LEU A 180 -2.59 -5.84 12.82
N GLU A 181 -2.32 -4.91 13.71
CA GLU A 181 -3.20 -4.60 14.84
C GLU A 181 -4.23 -3.55 14.43
N LEU A 182 -5.50 -3.87 14.68
CA LEU A 182 -6.65 -3.03 14.38
C LEU A 182 -7.45 -2.77 15.66
N PRO A 183 -8.19 -1.65 15.76
CA PRO A 183 -8.90 -1.29 16.98
C PRO A 183 -9.92 -2.36 17.39
N VAL A 184 -9.84 -2.80 18.64
CA VAL A 184 -10.83 -3.66 19.30
C VAL A 184 -11.87 -2.75 19.96
N TRP A 185 -13.15 -3.10 19.89
CA TRP A 185 -14.19 -2.32 20.56
C TRP A 185 -13.99 -2.45 22.07
N GLU A 186 -13.98 -1.35 22.81
CA GLU A 186 -14.20 -1.44 24.26
C GLU A 186 -15.69 -1.74 24.50
N GLU A 187 -15.98 -2.75 25.31
CA GLU A 187 -17.34 -2.95 25.83
C GLU A 187 -17.73 -1.68 26.61
N LYS A 188 -18.74 -0.97 26.11
CA LYS A 188 -19.40 0.12 26.85
C LYS A 188 -20.14 -0.41 28.07
#